data_AF-A0A7R9UL93-F1
#
_entry.id   AF-A0A7R9UL93-F1
#
_cell.length_a   1.000
_cell.length_b   1.000
_cell.length_c   1.000
_cell.angle_alpha   90.00
_cell.angle_beta   90.00
_cell.angle_gamma   90.00
#
_symmetry.space_group_name_H-M   'P 1'
#
loop_
_entity.id
_entity.type
_entity.pdbx_description
1 polymer ?
#
loop_
_entity_poly.entity_id
_entity_poly.type
_entity_poly.pdbx_seq_one_letter_code
_entity_poly.pdbx_strand_id
1 'polypeptide(L)'
;GNVTLERSMADGRKRSSHVNGSFPHYYSERGVAAREADVDPRVRAMRPDWFNGRRCLDIGCHQGNVTLAIGKRWCCASIVGVDIDPVLVERARAALARLKVELVPVAFAPAAAPAAASEA
;
A
#
# COMPACT_ATOMS: atom_id res chain seq x y z
N GLY A 1 1.95 11.24 7.97
CA GLY A 1 1.43 10.83 6.66
C GLY A 1 0.30 9.87 6.87
N ASN A 2 -0.83 10.06 6.19
CA ASN A 2 -2.01 9.22 6.34
C ASN A 2 -1.87 7.99 5.41
N VAL A 3 -2.27 6.80 5.86
CA VAL A 3 -2.16 5.55 5.10
C VAL A 3 -3.54 4.96 4.84
N THR A 4 -3.79 4.58 3.59
CA THR A 4 -5.11 4.19 3.09
C THR A 4 -5.04 2.85 2.35
N LEU A 5 -6.08 2.02 2.44
CA LEU A 5 -6.16 0.70 1.80
C LEU A 5 -7.52 0.49 1.12
N GLU A 6 -7.52 0.12 -0.16
CA GLU A 6 -8.70 0.00 -1.01
C GLU A 6 -9.05 -1.45 -1.37
N ARG A 7 -10.30 -1.66 -1.81
CA ARG A 7 -10.83 -2.94 -2.29
C ARG A 7 -11.04 -2.86 -3.80
N SER A 8 -10.49 -3.79 -4.58
CA SER A 8 -10.96 -4.00 -5.96
C SER A 8 -12.27 -4.79 -5.92
N MET A 9 -13.32 -4.30 -6.59
CA MET A 9 -14.58 -5.03 -6.74
C MET A 9 -14.36 -6.23 -7.67
N ALA A 10 -14.16 -7.41 -7.10
CA ALA A 10 -14.24 -8.67 -7.82
C ALA A 10 -15.10 -9.66 -7.03
N ASP A 11 -15.99 -10.32 -7.76
CA ASP A 11 -17.09 -11.14 -7.27
C ASP A 11 -16.65 -12.39 -6.50
N GLY A 12 -17.48 -12.81 -5.55
CA GLY A 12 -17.17 -13.75 -4.46
C GLY A 12 -16.98 -15.21 -4.90
N ARG A 13 -15.81 -15.56 -5.43
CA ARG A 13 -15.41 -16.97 -5.63
C ARG A 13 -14.12 -17.29 -4.88
N LYS A 14 -14.22 -18.08 -3.80
CA LYS A 14 -13.05 -18.72 -3.17
C LYS A 14 -12.39 -19.64 -4.20
N ARG A 15 -11.28 -19.19 -4.79
CA ARG A 15 -10.36 -20.07 -5.52
C ARG A 15 -9.19 -20.38 -4.61
N SER A 16 -9.02 -21.66 -4.27
CA SER A 16 -7.89 -22.17 -3.47
C SER A 16 -6.59 -22.26 -4.26
N SER A 17 -6.41 -21.40 -5.25
CA SER A 17 -5.31 -21.48 -6.17
C SER A 17 -4.46 -20.23 -6.04
N HIS A 18 -3.16 -20.41 -5.75
CA HIS A 18 -2.13 -19.38 -5.70
C HIS A 18 -1.86 -18.74 -7.07
N VAL A 19 -2.84 -18.75 -7.97
CA VAL A 19 -2.78 -18.30 -9.37
C VAL A 19 -2.38 -16.83 -9.49
N ASN A 20 -2.50 -16.08 -8.41
CA ASN A 20 -2.21 -14.65 -8.34
C ASN A 20 -0.93 -14.34 -7.52
N GLY A 21 -0.13 -15.34 -7.13
CA GLY A 21 1.12 -15.12 -6.38
C GLY A 21 0.94 -14.73 -4.91
N SER A 22 -0.25 -14.94 -4.33
CA SER A 22 -0.56 -14.75 -2.92
C SER A 22 0.06 -15.89 -2.09
N PHE A 23 1.35 -15.78 -1.76
CA PHE A 23 2.07 -16.77 -0.97
C PHE A 23 2.01 -16.43 0.52
N PRO A 24 1.52 -17.33 1.39
CA PRO A 24 1.45 -17.11 2.83
C PRO A 24 2.77 -16.69 3.49
N HIS A 25 3.91 -17.01 2.86
CA HIS A 25 5.27 -16.75 3.36
C HIS A 25 6.06 -15.71 2.55
N TYR A 26 5.42 -14.96 1.65
CA TYR A 26 6.12 -14.04 0.73
C TYR A 26 7.13 -13.09 1.40
N TYR A 27 6.79 -12.57 2.58
CA TYR A 27 7.69 -11.71 3.35
C TYR A 27 8.65 -12.50 4.25
N SER A 28 8.24 -13.66 4.76
CA SER A 28 9.03 -14.56 5.60
C SER A 28 10.21 -15.16 4.82
N GLU A 29 9.98 -15.57 3.58
CA GLU A 29 11.00 -16.09 2.66
C GLU A 29 12.00 -15.00 2.22
N ARG A 30 11.61 -13.72 2.37
CA ARG A 30 12.50 -12.58 2.16
C ARG A 30 13.29 -12.19 3.41
N GLY A 31 13.19 -12.96 4.49
CA GLY A 31 13.90 -12.70 5.73
C GLY A 31 13.44 -11.46 6.48
N VAL A 32 12.25 -10.92 6.16
CA VAL A 32 11.68 -9.73 6.80
C VAL A 32 10.59 -10.20 7.76
N ALA A 33 10.83 -10.09 9.06
CA ALA A 33 9.78 -10.32 10.05
C ALA A 33 8.64 -9.33 9.79
N ALA A 34 7.38 -9.79 9.83
CA ALA A 34 6.19 -8.97 9.51
C ALA A 34 6.06 -7.67 10.34
N ARG A 35 6.84 -7.54 11.42
CA ARG A 35 6.88 -6.39 12.34
C ARG A 35 7.95 -5.35 11.98
N GLU A 36 8.81 -5.66 11.02
CA GLU A 36 10.04 -4.93 10.69
C GLU A 36 10.04 -4.45 9.24
N ALA A 37 8.91 -3.97 8.73
CA ALA A 37 8.85 -3.48 7.36
C ALA A 37 9.80 -2.27 7.09
N ASP A 38 10.26 -1.58 8.14
CA ASP A 38 11.33 -0.55 8.06
C ASP A 38 12.74 -1.13 7.80
N VAL A 39 12.84 -2.46 7.88
CA VAL A 39 14.04 -3.28 7.65
C VAL A 39 14.00 -3.93 6.25
N ASP A 40 12.88 -3.83 5.52
CA ASP A 40 12.81 -4.32 4.14
C ASP A 40 13.86 -3.61 3.27
N PRO A 41 14.79 -4.34 2.64
CA PRO A 41 15.86 -3.74 1.83
C PRO A 41 15.34 -2.82 0.72
N ARG A 42 14.13 -3.07 0.21
CA ARG A 42 13.51 -2.22 -0.82
C ARG A 42 13.16 -0.85 -0.25
N VAL A 43 12.58 -0.79 0.94
CA VAL A 43 12.23 0.48 1.60
C VAL A 43 13.48 1.31 1.88
N ARG A 44 14.59 0.66 2.22
CA ARG A 44 15.90 1.32 2.41
C ARG A 44 16.50 1.86 1.11
N ALA A 45 16.29 1.18 -0.01
CA ALA A 45 16.78 1.62 -1.32
C ALA A 45 15.93 2.75 -1.94
N MET A 46 14.70 2.95 -1.47
CA MET A 46 13.84 4.02 -1.96
C MET A 46 14.26 5.40 -1.43
N ARG A 47 14.03 6.45 -2.23
CA ARG A 47 14.43 7.82 -1.91
C ARG A 47 13.27 8.62 -1.29
N PRO A 48 13.53 9.45 -0.26
CA PRO A 48 12.49 10.29 0.36
C PRO A 48 11.73 11.17 -0.63
N ASP A 49 12.42 11.76 -1.62
CA ASP A 49 11.82 12.69 -2.60
C ASP A 49 10.74 12.05 -3.48
N TRP A 50 10.71 10.72 -3.56
CA TRP A 50 9.67 9.98 -4.28
C TRP A 50 8.32 10.03 -3.59
N PHE A 51 8.30 10.34 -2.28
CA PHE A 51 7.12 10.20 -1.43
C PHE A 51 6.76 11.47 -0.66
N ASN A 52 7.73 12.28 -0.26
CA ASN A 52 7.49 13.43 0.61
C ASN A 52 6.43 14.38 0.02
N GLY A 53 5.30 14.55 0.73
CA GLY A 53 4.17 15.37 0.27
C GLY A 53 3.41 14.82 -0.95
N ARG A 54 3.73 13.60 -1.43
CA ARG A 54 3.11 12.97 -2.60
C ARG A 54 1.90 12.12 -2.21
N ARG A 55 0.99 11.93 -3.15
CA ARG A 55 -0.08 10.92 -3.09
C ARG A 55 0.40 9.68 -3.84
N CYS A 56 0.51 8.55 -3.16
CA CYS A 56 1.14 7.34 -3.67
C CYS A 56 0.13 6.21 -3.89
N LEU A 57 0.42 5.31 -4.81
CA LEU A 57 -0.33 4.08 -5.08
C LEU A 57 0.63 2.89 -5.04
N ASP A 58 0.26 1.85 -4.29
CA ASP A 58 0.99 0.59 -4.18
C ASP A 58 0.12 -0.55 -4.75
N ILE A 59 0.47 -1.04 -5.93
CA ILE A 59 -0.25 -2.09 -6.66
C ILE A 59 0.33 -3.44 -6.28
N GLY A 60 -0.52 -4.35 -5.78
CA GLY A 60 -0.07 -5.62 -5.20
C GLY A 60 0.51 -5.41 -3.80
N CYS A 61 -0.20 -4.64 -2.96
CA CYS A 61 0.26 -4.27 -1.62
C CYS A 61 0.38 -5.48 -0.67
N HIS A 62 -0.13 -6.64 -1.07
CA HIS A 62 -0.18 -7.88 -0.29
C HIS A 62 -0.81 -7.60 1.08
N GLN A 63 -0.11 -7.90 2.16
CA GLN A 63 -0.57 -7.68 3.53
C GLN A 63 -0.13 -6.32 4.09
N GLY A 64 0.24 -5.38 3.21
CA GLY A 64 0.50 -3.97 3.53
C GLY A 64 1.87 -3.66 4.13
N ASN A 65 2.79 -4.63 4.27
CA ASN A 65 4.07 -4.42 4.97
C ASN A 65 4.86 -3.22 4.40
N VAL A 66 5.14 -3.22 3.09
CA VAL A 66 5.90 -2.14 2.43
C VAL A 66 5.12 -0.83 2.42
N THR A 67 3.82 -0.88 2.09
CA THR A 67 2.93 0.28 2.07
C THR A 67 2.97 1.04 3.40
N LEU A 68 2.86 0.31 4.52
CA LEU A 68 2.89 0.86 5.87
C LEU A 68 4.26 1.43 6.23
N ALA A 69 5.35 0.77 5.82
CA ALA A 69 6.71 1.27 6.05
C ALA A 69 6.96 2.59 5.32
N ILE A 70 6.58 2.68 4.05
CA ILE A 70 6.69 3.91 3.25
C ILE A 70 5.89 5.03 3.90
N GLY A 71 4.62 4.76 4.27
CA GLY A 71 3.73 5.75 4.88
C GLY A 71 4.25 6.32 6.20
N LYS A 72 4.92 5.49 7.02
CA LYS A 72 5.55 5.92 8.27
C LYS A 72 6.84 6.72 8.05
N ARG A 73 7.68 6.28 7.11
CA ARG A 73 9.06 6.78 7.00
C ARG A 73 9.18 8.06 6.18
N TRP A 74 8.38 8.21 5.13
CA TRP A 74 8.69 9.17 4.07
C TRP A 74 7.69 10.33 3.93
N CYS A 75 6.93 10.65 4.98
CA CYS A 75 6.03 11.81 5.04
C CYS A 75 5.13 11.97 3.80
N CYS A 76 4.56 10.86 3.30
CA CYS A 76 3.57 10.90 2.23
C CYS A 76 2.39 11.78 2.63
N ALA A 77 1.81 12.52 1.66
CA ALA A 77 0.52 13.16 1.87
C ALA A 77 -0.56 12.08 2.06
N SER A 78 -0.56 11.08 1.18
CA SER A 78 -1.29 9.83 1.37
C SER A 78 -0.66 8.67 0.58
N ILE A 79 -0.96 7.44 0.95
CA ILE A 79 -0.63 6.24 0.16
C ILE A 79 -1.83 5.29 0.15
N VAL A 80 -2.18 4.78 -1.03
CA VAL A 80 -3.24 3.80 -1.23
C VAL A 80 -2.63 2.45 -1.58
N GLY A 81 -2.89 1.41 -0.80
CA GLY A 81 -2.54 0.03 -1.16
C GLY A 81 -3.72 -0.71 -1.80
N VAL A 82 -3.48 -1.38 -2.92
CA VAL A 82 -4.46 -2.22 -3.62
C VAL A 82 -3.91 -3.64 -3.78
N ASP A 83 -4.72 -4.64 -3.46
CA ASP A 83 -4.43 -6.04 -3.76
C ASP A 83 -5.67 -6.75 -4.31
N ILE A 84 -5.44 -7.81 -5.09
CA ILE A 84 -6.49 -8.63 -5.69
C ILE A 84 -7.05 -9.65 -4.70
N ASP A 85 -6.26 -10.04 -3.70
CA ASP A 85 -6.68 -10.99 -2.67
C ASP A 85 -7.35 -10.26 -1.50
N PRO A 86 -8.68 -10.41 -1.32
CA PRO A 86 -9.40 -9.72 -0.26
C PRO A 86 -8.97 -10.16 1.15
N VAL A 87 -8.44 -11.38 1.31
CA VAL A 87 -7.93 -11.86 2.61
C VAL A 87 -6.63 -11.12 2.97
N LEU A 88 -5.76 -10.84 1.99
CA LEU A 88 -4.56 -10.06 2.21
C LEU A 88 -4.88 -8.60 2.52
N VAL A 89 -5.86 -8.01 1.83
CA VAL A 89 -6.34 -6.65 2.13
C VAL A 89 -6.87 -6.57 3.56
N GLU A 90 -7.63 -7.55 4.02
CA GLU A 90 -8.14 -7.55 5.40
C GLU A 90 -7.01 -7.67 6.43
N ARG A 91 -5.97 -8.47 6.14
CA ARG A 91 -4.76 -8.53 6.98
C ARG A 91 -4.02 -7.19 7.01
N ALA A 92 -3.92 -6.50 5.87
CA ALA A 92 -3.32 -5.19 5.77
C ALA A 92 -4.08 -4.15 6.62
N ARG A 93 -5.42 -4.16 6.58
CA ARG A 93 -6.27 -3.32 7.43
C ARG A 93 -6.09 -3.62 8.91
N ALA A 94 -6.04 -4.89 9.30
CA ALA A 94 -5.76 -5.28 10.68
C ALA A 94 -4.36 -4.83 11.14
N ALA A 95 -3.35 -4.88 10.27
CA ALA A 95 -2.01 -4.36 10.56
C ALA A 95 -2.03 -2.84 10.73
N LEU A 96 -2.72 -2.12 9.85
CA LEU A 96 -2.90 -0.68 9.91
C LEU A 96 -3.60 -0.21 11.20
N ALA A 97 -4.68 -0.88 11.61
CA ALA A 97 -5.41 -0.56 12.84
C ALA A 97 -4.53 -0.64 14.09
N ARG A 98 -3.55 -1.57 14.13
CA ARG A 98 -2.58 -1.69 15.23
C ARG A 98 -1.61 -0.51 15.32
N LEU A 99 -1.42 0.21 14.22
CA LEU A 99 -0.52 1.35 14.14
C LEU A 99 -1.17 2.66 14.58
N LYS A 100 -2.46 2.64 14.95
CA LYS A 100 -3.25 3.81 15.38
C LYS A 100 -3.17 4.99 14.39
N VAL A 101 -3.01 4.69 13.12
CA VAL A 101 -3.09 5.66 12.03
C VAL A 101 -4.50 5.65 11.46
N GLU A 102 -4.92 6.80 10.97
CA GLU A 102 -6.28 6.98 10.46
C GLU A 102 -6.47 6.29 9.11
N LEU A 103 -7.50 5.46 9.01
CA LEU A 103 -8.06 4.98 7.76
C LEU A 103 -9.03 6.03 7.23
N VAL A 104 -8.68 6.68 6.12
CA VAL A 104 -9.58 7.59 5.41
C VAL A 104 -10.22 6.88 4.21
N PRO A 105 -11.52 7.05 3.95
CA PRO A 105 -12.14 6.57 2.71
C PRO A 105 -11.44 7.18 1.50
N VAL A 106 -11.12 6.38 0.48
CA VAL A 106 -10.66 6.96 -0.79
C VAL A 106 -11.88 7.45 -1.55
N ALA A 107 -11.94 8.77 -1.73
CA ALA A 107 -12.71 9.34 -2.82
C ALA A 107 -11.78 9.47 -4.02
N PHE A 108 -12.06 8.73 -5.10
CA PHE A 108 -11.53 9.10 -6.40
C PHE A 108 -12.23 10.40 -6.82
N ALA A 109 -11.63 11.55 -6.46
CA ALA A 109 -11.96 12.77 -7.14
C ALA A 109 -11.65 12.57 -8.64
N PRO A 110 -12.54 13.00 -9.56
CA PRO A 110 -12.19 13.02 -10.97
C PRO A 110 -10.87 13.79 -11.10
N ALA A 111 -9.95 13.27 -11.92
CA ALA A 111 -8.68 13.93 -12.15
C ALA A 111 -8.97 15.38 -12.53
N ALA A 112 -8.52 16.34 -11.71
CA ALA A 112 -8.53 17.73 -12.12
C ALA A 112 -7.78 17.80 -13.45
N ALA A 113 -8.40 18.41 -14.45
CA ALA A 113 -7.77 18.59 -15.75
C ALA A 113 -6.37 19.16 -15.55
N PRO A 114 -5.34 18.71 -16.29
CA PRO A 114 -4.00 19.24 -16.13
C PRO A 114 -4.09 20.76 -16.29
N ALA A 115 -3.60 21.49 -15.28
CA ALA A 115 -3.44 22.93 -15.38
C ALA A 115 -2.59 23.17 -16.63
N ALA A 116 -3.14 23.90 -17.59
CA ALA A 116 -2.46 24.23 -18.84
C ALA A 116 -1.06 24.72 -18.49
N ALA A 117 -0.05 23.98 -18.93
CA ALA A 117 1.32 24.42 -18.82
C ALA A 117 1.41 25.72 -19.62
N SER A 118 1.65 26.83 -18.91
CA SER A 118 2.07 28.07 -19.55
C SER A 118 3.45 27.82 -20.14
N GLU A 119 3.51 27.55 -21.45
CA GLU A 119 4.76 27.63 -22.19
C GLU A 119 5.23 29.09 -22.17
N ALA A 120 6.51 29.28 -21.84
CA ALA A 120 7.24 30.54 -21.91
C ALA A 120 8.40 30.38 -22.89
#